data_AF-A0AAW5AWB6-F1
#
_entry.id   AF-A0AAW5AWB6-F1
#
_cell.length_a   1.000
_cell.length_b   1.000
_cell.length_c   1.000
_cell.angle_alpha   90.00
_cell.angle_beta   90.00
_cell.angle_gamma   90.00
#
_symmetry.space_group_name_H-M   'P 1'
#
loop_
_entity.id
_entity.type
_entity.pdbx_description
1 polymer ?
#
loop_
_entity_poly.entity_id
_entity_poly.type
_entity_poly.pdbx_seq_one_letter_code
_entity_poly.pdbx_strand_id
1 'polypeptide(L)'
;MAQNFYTKWQDAIFADAGGYVSKEYRRFQTALVRKISKYATAVGAQVASKLKGHYDTSCFIERNGKFVYINHSSTLARMGSGVRVELDSFLIRTAQHAKDYRGGYNQYCDIANLQSMMDDLLKE
;
A
#
# COMPACT_ATOMS: atom_id res chain seq x y z
N MET A 1 -15.17 -10.28 18.58
CA MET A 1 -14.87 -9.02 17.88
C MET A 1 -14.04 -9.33 16.64
N ALA A 2 -14.38 -8.80 15.47
CA ALA A 2 -13.53 -8.97 14.30
C ALA A 2 -12.24 -8.16 14.47
N GLN A 3 -11.08 -8.79 14.30
CA GLN A 3 -9.79 -8.09 14.30
C GLN A 3 -9.81 -7.04 13.19
N ASN A 4 -9.58 -5.77 13.53
CA ASN A 4 -9.47 -4.72 12.51
C ASN A 4 -8.17 -4.92 11.69
N PHE A 5 -8.10 -4.37 10.48
CA PHE A 5 -6.94 -4.60 9.60
C PHE A 5 -5.61 -4.20 10.27
N TYR A 6 -5.59 -3.07 10.98
CA TYR A 6 -4.42 -2.55 11.67
C TYR A 6 -3.90 -3.53 12.73
N THR A 7 -4.73 -3.86 13.72
CA THR A 7 -4.40 -4.78 14.82
C THR A 7 -4.05 -6.20 14.37
N LYS A 8 -4.41 -6.60 13.14
CA LYS A 8 -4.01 -7.90 12.58
C LYS A 8 -2.60 -7.90 12.00
N TRP A 9 -2.19 -6.80 11.38
CA TRP A 9 -1.02 -6.77 10.51
C TRP A 9 0.09 -5.84 11.00
N GLN A 10 -0.23 -4.81 11.78
CA GLN A 10 0.77 -3.97 12.43
C GLN A 10 1.69 -4.83 13.31
N ASP A 11 2.99 -4.60 13.20
CA ASP A 11 4.05 -5.33 13.91
C ASP A 11 4.10 -6.84 13.65
N ALA A 12 3.29 -7.36 12.72
CA ALA A 12 3.39 -8.76 12.33
C ALA A 12 4.76 -9.01 11.68
N ILE A 13 5.45 -10.05 12.17
CA ILE A 13 6.75 -10.48 11.65
C ILE A 13 6.54 -11.74 10.83
N PHE A 14 6.96 -11.68 9.57
CA PHE A 14 6.90 -12.82 8.66
C PHE A 14 8.30 -13.34 8.34
N ALA A 15 8.41 -14.63 8.04
CA ALA A 15 9.69 -15.23 7.67
C ALA A 15 10.29 -14.49 6.45
N ASP A 16 11.58 -14.17 6.56
CA ASP A 16 12.37 -13.69 5.43
C ASP A 16 12.74 -14.88 4.54
N ALA A 17 12.26 -14.90 3.31
CA ALA A 17 12.51 -15.97 2.34
C ALA A 17 13.63 -15.61 1.34
N GLY A 18 14.55 -14.72 1.72
CA GLY A 18 15.71 -14.35 0.90
C GLY A 18 15.29 -13.57 -0.33
N GLY A 19 15.53 -14.10 -1.53
CA GLY A 19 15.12 -13.47 -2.81
C GLY A 19 13.61 -13.53 -3.10
N TYR A 20 12.83 -14.18 -2.24
CA TYR A 20 11.38 -14.29 -2.34
C TYR A 20 10.71 -13.74 -1.07
N VAL A 21 9.38 -13.76 -1.04
CA VAL A 21 8.59 -13.45 0.15
C VAL A 21 7.90 -14.72 0.65
N SER A 22 7.76 -14.85 1.97
CA SER A 22 7.00 -15.97 2.55
C SER A 22 5.54 -15.98 2.11
N LYS A 23 4.89 -17.14 2.26
CA LYS A 23 3.46 -17.32 1.94
C LYS A 23 2.58 -16.40 2.78
N GLU A 24 2.96 -16.18 4.03
CA GLU A 24 2.32 -15.32 5.02
C GLU A 24 2.45 -13.85 4.60
N TYR A 25 3.64 -13.41 4.20
CA TYR A 25 3.83 -12.07 3.65
C TYR A 25 3.00 -11.86 2.38
N ARG A 26 2.96 -12.86 1.48
CA ARG A 26 2.12 -12.80 0.26
C ARG A 26 0.62 -12.68 0.59
N ARG A 27 0.16 -13.29 1.68
CA ARG A 27 -1.21 -13.13 2.20
C ARG A 27 -1.44 -11.71 2.71
N PHE A 28 -0.48 -11.12 3.43
CA PHE A 28 -0.51 -9.72 3.81
C PHE A 28 -0.63 -8.80 2.59
N GLN A 29 0.24 -8.93 1.58
CA GLN A 29 0.19 -8.10 0.36
C GLN A 29 -1.18 -8.22 -0.33
N THR A 30 -1.77 -9.42 -0.34
CA THR A 30 -3.11 -9.64 -0.90
C THR A 30 -4.20 -8.96 -0.09
N ALA A 31 -4.12 -9.01 1.23
CA ALA A 31 -5.05 -8.32 2.12
C ALA A 31 -4.92 -6.80 2.00
N LEU A 32 -3.69 -6.29 1.88
CA LEU A 32 -3.40 -4.87 1.73
C LEU A 32 -3.99 -4.32 0.42
N VAL A 33 -3.74 -4.97 -0.72
CA VAL A 33 -4.35 -4.58 -2.00
C VAL A 33 -5.88 -4.53 -1.88
N ARG A 34 -6.51 -5.53 -1.26
CA ARG A 34 -7.97 -5.53 -1.05
C ARG A 34 -8.43 -4.36 -0.18
N LYS A 35 -7.66 -3.98 0.84
CA LYS A 35 -7.95 -2.84 1.71
C LYS A 35 -7.84 -1.52 0.95
N ILE A 36 -6.77 -1.33 0.17
CA ILE A 36 -6.59 -0.17 -0.71
C ILE A 36 -7.72 -0.09 -1.75
N SER A 37 -8.10 -1.21 -2.38
CA SER A 37 -9.23 -1.23 -3.32
C SER A 37 -10.53 -0.77 -2.67
N LYS A 38 -10.81 -1.17 -1.42
CA LYS A 38 -11.99 -0.69 -0.69
C LYS A 38 -11.96 0.81 -0.44
N TYR A 39 -10.80 1.36 -0.07
CA TYR A 39 -10.62 2.80 0.08
C TYR A 39 -10.81 3.55 -1.24
N ALA A 40 -10.24 3.05 -2.34
CA ALA A 40 -10.45 3.62 -3.67
C ALA A 40 -11.93 3.66 -4.04
N THR A 41 -12.65 2.54 -3.89
CA THR A 41 -14.09 2.50 -4.16
C THR A 41 -14.88 3.48 -3.29
N ALA A 42 -14.51 3.64 -2.01
CA ALA A 42 -15.18 4.57 -1.10
C ALA A 42 -15.03 6.05 -1.52
N VAL A 43 -13.98 6.39 -2.28
CA VAL A 43 -13.74 7.75 -2.80
C VAL A 43 -14.11 7.90 -4.29
N GLY A 44 -14.89 6.96 -4.83
CA GLY A 44 -15.31 6.98 -6.24
C GLY A 44 -14.17 6.73 -7.23
N ALA A 45 -13.08 6.11 -6.79
CA ALA A 45 -11.91 5.77 -7.58
C ALA A 45 -11.80 4.24 -7.80
N GLN A 46 -10.87 3.83 -8.65
CA GLN A 46 -10.58 2.43 -8.94
C GLN A 46 -9.09 2.12 -8.96
N VAL A 47 -8.72 0.86 -8.72
CA VAL A 47 -7.32 0.43 -8.84
C VAL A 47 -6.99 0.17 -10.31
N ALA A 48 -6.23 1.08 -10.92
CA ALA A 48 -5.80 0.97 -12.31
C ALA A 48 -4.72 -0.10 -12.51
N SER A 49 -3.78 -0.21 -11.56
CA SER A 49 -2.75 -1.26 -11.58
C SER A 49 -2.25 -1.56 -10.18
N LYS A 50 -1.68 -2.76 -10.00
CA LYS A 50 -1.13 -3.23 -8.72
C LYS A 50 0.13 -4.04 -8.94
N LEU A 51 1.08 -3.92 -8.02
CA LEU A 51 2.31 -4.70 -8.00
C LEU A 51 2.54 -5.26 -6.59
N LYS A 52 2.96 -6.54 -6.53
CA LYS A 52 3.38 -7.20 -5.30
C LYS A 52 4.83 -7.63 -5.45
N GLY A 53 5.73 -6.70 -5.15
CA GLY A 53 7.17 -6.89 -5.23
C GLY A 53 7.73 -7.73 -4.08
N HIS A 54 9.06 -7.69 -3.97
CA HIS A 54 9.80 -8.26 -2.85
C HIS A 54 9.70 -7.32 -1.66
N TYR A 55 8.89 -7.68 -0.67
CA TYR A 55 8.55 -6.84 0.48
C TYR A 55 7.91 -5.46 0.16
N ASP A 56 7.66 -5.17 -1.11
CA ASP A 56 6.94 -3.98 -1.57
C ASP A 56 5.53 -4.32 -2.08
N THR A 57 4.58 -3.42 -1.87
CA THR A 57 3.24 -3.49 -2.45
C THR A 57 2.81 -2.11 -2.91
N SER A 58 2.56 -1.96 -4.20
CA SER A 58 2.12 -0.68 -4.76
C SER A 58 0.84 -0.80 -5.58
N CYS A 59 0.11 0.31 -5.66
CA CYS A 59 -1.11 0.45 -6.44
C CYS A 59 -1.13 1.82 -7.12
N PHE A 60 -1.61 1.86 -8.35
CA PHE A 60 -2.08 3.09 -8.96
C PHE A 60 -3.60 3.14 -8.83
N ILE A 61 -4.08 4.27 -8.32
CA ILE A 61 -5.49 4.58 -8.16
C ILE A 61 -5.87 5.62 -9.19
N GLU A 62 -7.01 5.45 -9.84
CA GLU A 62 -7.50 6.33 -10.89
C GLU A 62 -8.91 6.84 -10.54
N ARG A 63 -9.13 8.13 -10.80
CA ARG A 63 -10.44 8.78 -10.77
C ARG A 63 -10.48 9.87 -11.83
N ASN A 64 -11.39 9.75 -12.79
CA ASN A 64 -11.64 10.74 -13.85
C ASN A 64 -10.36 11.17 -14.60
N GLY A 65 -9.47 10.23 -14.91
CA GLY A 65 -8.21 10.47 -15.61
C GLY A 65 -7.07 11.00 -14.74
N LYS A 66 -7.30 11.25 -13.45
CA LYS A 66 -6.25 11.57 -12.47
C LYS A 66 -5.72 10.30 -11.81
N PHE A 67 -4.43 10.27 -11.51
CA PHE A 67 -3.80 9.11 -10.88
C PHE A 67 -3.09 9.46 -9.57
N VAL A 68 -3.15 8.52 -8.63
CA VAL A 68 -2.37 8.52 -7.39
C VAL A 68 -1.58 7.22 -7.31
N TYR A 69 -0.30 7.32 -6.98
CA TYR A 69 0.57 6.18 -6.68
C TYR A 69 0.66 5.99 -5.17
N ILE A 70 0.42 4.76 -4.71
CA ILE A 70 0.58 4.33 -3.32
C ILE A 70 1.62 3.22 -3.27
N ASN A 71 2.54 3.28 -2.32
CA ASN A 71 3.50 2.22 -2.04
C ASN A 71 3.65 1.96 -0.54
N HIS A 72 3.65 0.68 -0.19
CA HIS A 72 4.05 0.16 1.11
C HIS A 72 5.32 -0.66 0.93
N SER A 73 6.34 -0.40 1.75
CA SER A 73 7.61 -1.13 1.72
C SER A 73 7.97 -1.60 3.12
N SER A 74 8.30 -2.88 3.24
CA SER A 74 8.94 -3.43 4.45
C SER A 74 10.42 -3.79 4.21
N THR A 75 11.03 -3.33 3.12
CA THR A 75 12.43 -3.67 2.78
C THR A 75 13.41 -3.20 3.84
N LEU A 76 13.18 -2.03 4.44
CA LEU A 76 13.99 -1.50 5.55
C LEU A 76 13.65 -2.14 6.90
N ALA A 77 12.54 -2.86 6.99
CA ALA A 77 12.07 -3.55 8.21
C ALA A 77 12.49 -5.03 8.25
N ARG A 78 13.46 -5.42 7.42
CA ARG A 78 14.10 -6.74 7.45
C ARG A 78 15.08 -6.81 8.62
N MET A 79 14.93 -7.83 9.44
CA MET A 79 15.73 -8.09 10.64
C MET A 79 16.02 -9.58 10.76
N GLY A 80 16.93 -9.97 11.66
CA GLY A 80 17.28 -11.38 11.86
C GLY A 80 16.09 -12.28 12.25
N SER A 81 15.03 -11.70 12.82
CA SER A 81 13.79 -12.40 13.16
C SER A 81 12.75 -12.45 12.03
N GLY A 82 12.99 -11.80 10.89
CA GLY A 82 12.09 -11.78 9.74
C GLY A 82 11.83 -10.38 9.18
N VAL A 83 10.65 -10.18 8.61
CA VAL A 83 10.23 -8.91 8.01
C VAL A 83 9.01 -8.38 8.74
N ARG A 84 9.15 -7.21 9.36
CA ARG A 84 8.07 -6.55 10.10
C ARG A 84 7.19 -5.73 9.16
N VAL A 85 5.88 -5.79 9.38
CA VAL A 85 4.91 -4.91 8.71
C VAL A 85 4.68 -3.65 9.54
N GLU A 86 4.83 -2.50 8.89
CA GLU A 86 4.59 -1.17 9.46
C GLU A 86 3.50 -0.47 8.64
N LEU A 87 2.37 -0.14 9.25
CA LEU A 87 1.22 0.48 8.58
C LEU A 87 1.14 2.00 8.80
N ASP A 88 2.18 2.59 9.37
CA ASP A 88 2.21 4.01 9.74
C ASP A 88 2.90 4.88 8.66
N SER A 89 3.47 4.26 7.62
CA SER A 89 4.20 4.96 6.57
C SER A 89 3.97 4.37 5.18
N PHE A 90 2.89 4.83 4.54
CA PHE A 90 2.62 4.62 3.13
C PHE A 90 3.13 5.80 2.32
N LEU A 91 4.00 5.56 1.35
CA LEU A 91 4.28 6.56 0.33
C LEU A 91 3.02 6.76 -0.52
N ILE A 92 2.61 8.01 -0.69
CA ILE A 92 1.50 8.40 -1.55
C ILE A 92 1.84 9.70 -2.29
N ARG A 93 1.47 9.80 -3.56
CA ARG A 93 1.70 10.98 -4.41
C ARG A 93 0.85 10.95 -5.67
N THR A 94 0.73 12.08 -6.34
CA THR A 94 0.13 12.15 -7.68
C THR A 94 0.97 11.40 -8.71
N ALA A 95 0.33 10.97 -9.78
CA ALA A 95 0.95 10.30 -10.93
C ALA A 95 0.26 10.75 -12.22
N GLN A 96 0.97 10.69 -13.35
CA GLN A 96 0.40 11.04 -14.66
C GLN A 96 -0.39 9.88 -15.28
N HIS A 97 -0.01 8.64 -15.00
CA HIS A 97 -0.66 7.44 -15.54
C HIS A 97 -0.34 6.20 -14.68
N ALA A 98 -1.00 5.07 -14.95
CA ALA A 98 -0.93 3.82 -14.17
C ALA A 98 0.44 3.07 -14.18
N LYS A 99 1.51 3.74 -14.60
CA LYS A 99 2.90 3.25 -14.66
C LYS A 99 3.92 4.36 -14.34
N ASP A 100 3.47 5.52 -13.88
CA ASP A 100 4.34 6.64 -13.53
C ASP A 100 4.88 6.45 -12.10
N TYR A 101 6.00 5.74 -12.01
CA TYR A 101 6.70 5.52 -10.74
C TYR A 101 7.62 6.69 -10.34
N ARG A 102 7.57 7.83 -11.04
CA ARG A 102 8.28 9.05 -10.63
C ARG A 102 7.32 9.99 -9.92
N GLY A 103 6.12 10.16 -10.46
CA GLY A 103 5.02 10.89 -9.84
C GLY A 103 5.37 12.32 -9.42
N GLY A 104 4.50 12.90 -8.60
CA GLY A 104 4.74 14.18 -7.92
C GLY A 104 5.59 14.05 -6.66
N TYR A 105 5.47 15.02 -5.76
CA TYR A 105 6.19 15.02 -4.49
C TYR A 105 5.76 13.86 -3.58
N ASN A 106 6.73 13.24 -2.93
CA ASN A 106 6.49 12.16 -1.98
C ASN A 106 5.79 12.70 -0.73
N GLN A 107 4.65 12.11 -0.39
CA GLN A 107 3.97 12.30 0.90
C GLN A 107 3.85 10.96 1.61
N TYR A 108 3.68 11.00 2.93
CA TYR A 108 3.55 9.80 3.74
C TYR A 108 2.33 9.90 4.66
N CYS A 109 1.63 8.78 4.83
CA CYS A 109 0.50 8.68 5.75
C CYS A 109 0.37 7.27 6.31
N ASP A 110 -0.34 7.13 7.43
CA ASP A 110 -0.73 5.84 7.97
C ASP A 110 -1.95 5.24 7.23
N ILE A 111 -2.26 3.97 7.51
CA ILE A 111 -3.39 3.27 6.89
C ILE A 111 -4.77 3.86 7.25
N ALA A 112 -4.89 4.63 8.33
CA ALA A 112 -6.14 5.27 8.72
C ALA A 112 -6.39 6.54 7.89
N ASN A 113 -5.33 7.30 7.60
CA ASN A 113 -5.34 8.52 6.79
C ASN A 113 -5.19 8.25 5.27
N LEU A 114 -4.87 7.02 4.87
CA LEU A 114 -4.65 6.69 3.46
C LEU A 114 -5.86 6.96 2.55
N GLN A 115 -7.09 6.74 3.04
CA GLN A 115 -8.29 7.00 2.24
C GLN A 115 -8.51 8.49 2.00
N SER A 116 -8.37 9.33 3.04
CA SER A 116 -8.54 10.79 2.90
C SER A 116 -7.44 11.40 2.03
N MET A 117 -6.19 10.99 2.23
CA MET A 117 -5.07 11.48 1.41
C MET A 117 -5.24 11.08 -0.07
N MET A 118 -5.75 9.88 -0.34
CA MET A 118 -6.09 9.44 -1.70
C MET A 118 -7.19 10.32 -2.31
N ASP A 119 -8.24 10.62 -1.56
CA ASP A 119 -9.31 11.50 -2.02
C ASP A 119 -8.78 12.90 -2.34
N ASP A 120 -8.00 13.48 -1.43
CA ASP A 120 -7.41 14.81 -1.55
C ASP A 120 -6.55 14.96 -2.81
N LEU A 121 -5.67 14.00 -3.09
CA LEU A 121 -4.79 14.05 -4.24
C LEU A 121 -5.50 13.77 -5.57
N LEU A 122 -6.70 13.20 -5.52
CA LEU A 122 -7.56 13.00 -6.68
C LEU A 122 -8.58 14.14 -6.85
N LYS A 123 -8.58 15.18 -5.99
CA LYS A 123 -9.49 16.34 -6.15
C LYS A 123 -9.15 17.12 -7.41
N GLU A 124 -10.16 17.84 -7.93
CA GLU A 124 -10.08 18.68 -9.13
C GLU A 124 -9.06 19.81 -8.99
#